data_AF-A0A180F5D3-F1
#
_entry.id   AF-A0A180F5D3-F1
#
_cell.length_a   1.000
_cell.length_b   1.000
_cell.length_c   1.000
_cell.angle_alpha   90.00
_cell.angle_beta   90.00
_cell.angle_gamma   90.00
#
_symmetry.space_group_name_H-M   'P 1'
#
loop_
_entity.id
_entity.type
_entity.pdbx_description
1 polymer ?
#
loop_
_entity_poly.entity_id
_entity_poly.type
_entity_poly.pdbx_seq_one_letter_code
_entity_poly.pdbx_strand_id
1 'polypeptide(L)' 'MPELSRTVRYIKTHYPPTLFNCNDYDTLCELMTHDKKNEGGTINFTLLAGIGDVRINQTADREKILDSLDFYRESFGI' A
#
# COMPACT_ATOMS: atom_id res chain seq x y z
N MET A 1 15.21 -7.02 1.74
CA MET A 1 14.19 -7.38 2.76
C MET A 1 13.61 -8.76 2.43
N PRO A 2 14.19 -9.85 2.97
CA PRO A 2 13.76 -11.22 2.67
C PRO A 2 12.26 -11.48 2.95
N GLU A 3 11.71 -10.84 3.97
CA GLU A 3 10.33 -11.00 4.43
C GLU A 3 9.33 -10.40 3.43
N LEU A 4 9.62 -9.20 2.91
CA LEU A 4 8.78 -8.55 1.90
C LEU A 4 8.68 -9.42 0.64
N SER A 5 9.81 -9.91 0.12
CA SER A 5 9.83 -10.78 -1.07
C SER A 5 9.04 -12.07 -0.84
N ARG A 6 9.12 -12.67 0.36
CA ARG A 6 8.34 -13.85 0.71
C ARG A 6 6.83 -13.56 0.73
N THR A 7 6.43 -12.44 1.33
CA THR A 7 5.02 -12.01 1.40
C THR A 7 4.47 -11.72 0.01
N VAL A 8 5.20 -10.97 -0.82
CA VAL A 8 4.80 -10.67 -2.21
C VAL A 8 4.62 -11.97 -3.01
N ARG A 9 5.58 -12.90 -2.94
CA ARG A 9 5.47 -14.21 -3.61
C ARG A 9 4.24 -14.98 -3.15
N TYR A 10 3.97 -15.01 -1.85
CA TYR A 10 2.81 -15.70 -1.29
C TYR A 10 1.50 -15.10 -1.82
N ILE A 11 1.34 -13.77 -1.74
CA ILE A 11 0.13 -13.10 -2.22
C ILE A 11 -0.07 -13.36 -3.73
N LYS A 12 0.98 -13.20 -4.54
CA LYS A 12 0.94 -13.49 -5.99
C LYS A 12 0.54 -14.92 -6.34
N THR A 13 0.83 -15.88 -5.46
CA THR A 13 0.50 -17.30 -5.70
C THR A 13 -0.98 -17.58 -5.45
N HIS A 14 -1.63 -16.79 -4.59
CA HIS A 14 -2.97 -17.11 -4.08
C HIS A 14 -4.06 -16.12 -4.50
N TYR A 15 -3.71 -14.91 -4.92
CA TYR A 15 -4.68 -13.85 -5.24
C TYR A 15 -4.38 -13.23 -6.61
N PRO A 16 -5.43 -12.94 -7.42
CA PRO A 16 -5.26 -12.17 -8.64
C PRO A 16 -4.82 -10.73 -8.32
N PRO A 17 -4.11 -10.04 -9.25
CA PRO A 17 -3.78 -8.64 -9.09
C PRO A 17 -5.04 -7.77 -9.10
N THR A 18 -5.03 -6.70 -8.31
CA THR A 18 -5.93 -5.57 -8.46
C THR A 18 -5.43 -4.74 -9.64
N LEU A 19 -6.25 -4.60 -10.68
CA LEU A 19 -5.86 -3.89 -11.90
C LEU A 19 -6.12 -2.38 -11.74
N PHE A 20 -5.07 -1.60 -11.86
CA PHE A 20 -5.08 -0.14 -11.96
C PHE A 20 -3.80 0.32 -12.66
N ASN A 21 -3.77 1.56 -13.16
CA ASN A 21 -2.60 2.16 -13.79
C ASN A 21 -2.27 3.54 -13.17
N CYS A 22 -1.21 4.19 -13.65
CA CYS A 22 -0.75 5.47 -13.10
C CYS A 22 -1.78 6.61 -13.24
N ASN A 23 -2.71 6.54 -14.19
CA ASN A 23 -3.78 7.54 -14.31
C ASN A 23 -4.79 7.45 -13.16
N ASP A 24 -4.83 6.32 -12.45
CA ASP A 24 -5.73 6.11 -11.31
C ASP A 24 -5.15 6.66 -9.99
N TYR A 25 -3.87 7.06 -9.96
CA TYR A 25 -3.16 7.38 -8.71
C TYR A 25 -3.79 8.54 -7.94
N ASP A 26 -4.23 9.59 -8.64
CA ASP A 26 -4.91 10.71 -8.00
C ASP A 26 -6.22 10.28 -7.37
N THR A 27 -6.99 9.43 -8.05
CA THR A 27 -8.25 8.90 -7.53
C THR A 27 -8.00 7.99 -6.33
N LEU A 28 -6.97 7.13 -6.39
CA LEU A 28 -6.60 6.27 -5.27
C LEU A 28 -6.16 7.09 -4.05
N CYS A 29 -5.34 8.14 -4.25
CA CYS A 29 -4.92 9.03 -3.17
C CYS A 29 -6.12 9.76 -2.55
N GLU A 30 -7.03 10.27 -3.37
CA GLU A 30 -8.25 10.93 -2.90
C GLU A 30 -9.11 9.97 -2.06
N LEU A 31 -9.32 8.74 -2.55
CA LEU A 31 -10.07 7.72 -1.81
C LEU A 31 -9.41 7.37 -0.48
N MET A 32 -8.07 7.31 -0.41
CA MET A 32 -7.35 7.07 0.84
C MET A 32 -7.62 8.16 1.88
N THR A 33 -7.91 9.41 1.49
CA THR A 33 -8.24 10.50 2.43
C THR A 33 -9.56 10.29 3.18
N HIS A 34 -10.46 9.45 2.65
CA HIS A 34 -11.76 9.16 3.26
C HIS A 34 -11.75 8.01 4.27
N ASP A 35 -10.60 7.36 4.52
CA ASP A 35 -10.51 6.33 5.55
C ASP A 35 -10.80 6.92 6.94
N LYS A 36 -11.67 6.25 7.71
CA LYS A 36 -12.09 6.70 9.06
C LYS A 36 -10.93 6.80 10.06
N LYS A 37 -9.78 6.21 9.77
CA LYS A 37 -8.57 6.29 10.60
C LYS A 37 -7.81 7.61 10.42
N ASN A 38 -8.11 8.38 9.39
CA ASN A 38 -7.41 9.62 9.10
C ASN A 38 -7.76 10.67 10.16
N GLU A 39 -6.73 11.34 10.68
CA GLU A 39 -6.88 12.41 11.66
C GLU A 39 -6.21 13.68 11.13
N GLY A 40 -6.87 14.82 11.27
CA GLY A 40 -6.30 16.12 10.87
C GLY A 40 -5.93 16.24 9.39
N GLY A 41 -6.60 15.50 8.50
CA GLY A 41 -6.31 15.50 7.05
C GLY A 41 -5.07 14.71 6.65
N THR A 42 -4.49 13.94 7.57
CA THR A 42 -3.34 13.06 7.30
C THR A 42 -3.81 11.62 7.11
N ILE A 43 -3.29 10.94 6.09
CA ILE A 43 -3.60 9.53 5.84
C ILE A 43 -2.91 8.66 6.89
N ASN A 44 -3.69 7.85 7.60
CA ASN A 44 -3.21 6.93 8.63
C ASN A 44 -3.27 5.47 8.15
N PHE A 45 -2.12 4.82 8.20
CA PHE A 45 -1.95 3.42 7.86
C PHE A 45 -1.80 2.56 9.11
N THR A 46 -2.25 1.32 8.97
CA THR A 46 -1.89 0.21 9.84
C THR A 46 -0.86 -0.63 9.09
N LEU A 47 0.40 -0.58 9.52
CA LEU A 47 1.51 -1.26 8.84
C LEU A 47 2.04 -2.42 9.66
N LEU A 48 2.71 -3.37 8.99
CA LEU A 48 3.39 -4.47 9.63
C LEU A 48 4.89 -4.19 9.66
N ALA A 49 5.47 -4.08 10.85
CA ALA A 49 6.94 -4.09 11.02
C ALA A 49 7.50 -5.52 10.95
N GLY A 50 6.65 -6.52 11.22
CA GLY A 50 6.96 -7.95 11.15
C GLY A 50 5.69 -8.79 11.37
N ILE A 51 5.81 -10.12 11.29
CA ILE A 51 4.68 -11.01 11.56
C ILE A 51 4.25 -10.85 13.01
N GLY A 52 2.99 -10.42 13.22
CA GLY A 52 2.43 -10.16 14.54
C GLY A 52 2.82 -8.80 15.15
N ASP A 53 3.68 -8.00 14.51
CA ASP A 53 4.01 -6.62 14.93
C ASP A 53 3.24 -5.62 14.06
N VAL A 54 2.07 -5.22 14.56
CA VAL A 54 1.19 -4.24 13.94
C VAL A 54 1.48 -2.85 14.49
N ARG A 55 1.79 -1.91 13.60
CA ARG A 55 2.01 -0.49 13.90
C ARG A 55 0.82 0.32 13.39
N ILE A 56 0.07 0.92 14.31
CA ILE A 56 -1.03 1.84 13.97
C ILE A 56 -0.53 3.29 13.88
N ASN A 57 -1.38 4.19 13.37
CA ASN A 57 -1.12 5.63 13.28
C ASN A 57 0.20 5.95 12.56
N GLN A 58 0.52 5.17 11.52
CA GLN A 58 1.68 5.42 10.68
C GLN A 58 1.24 6.29 9.51
N THR A 59 2.05 7.29 9.16
CA THR A 59 1.75 8.22 8.06
C THR A 59 2.81 8.07 6.97
N ALA A 60 2.45 8.40 5.74
CA ALA A 60 3.38 8.49 4.63
C ALA A 60 3.07 9.75 3.81
N ASP A 61 4.10 10.37 3.25
CA ASP A 61 3.90 11.43 2.27
C ASP A 61 3.36 10.85 0.96
N ARG A 62 2.84 11.75 0.11
CA ARG A 62 2.24 11.34 -1.16
C ARG A 62 3.25 10.63 -2.06
N GLU A 63 4.51 11.06 -2.08
CA GLU A 63 5.57 10.44 -2.88
C GLU A 63 5.76 8.96 -2.49
N LYS A 64 5.88 8.67 -1.19
CA LYS A 64 6.02 7.30 -0.68
C LYS A 64 4.80 6.43 -0.97
N ILE A 65 3.60 7.01 -0.97
CA ILE A 65 2.37 6.31 -1.36
C ILE A 65 2.45 5.94 -2.85
N LEU A 66 2.86 6.86 -3.72
CA LEU A 66 3.01 6.60 -5.15
C LEU A 66 4.10 5.55 -5.42
N ASP A 67 5.27 5.65 -4.78
CA ASP A 67 6.33 4.63 -4.85
C ASP A 67 5.80 3.23 -4.51
N SER A 68 4.89 3.16 -3.53
CA SER A 68 4.30 1.89 -3.07
C SER A 68 3.30 1.33 -4.09
N LEU A 69 2.55 2.19 -4.79
CA LEU A 69 1.67 1.80 -5.88
C LEU A 69 2.47 1.32 -7.10
N ASP A 70 3.56 2.01 -7.45
CA ASP A 70 4.49 1.59 -8.49
C ASP A 70 5.13 0.24 -8.15
N PHE A 71 5.64 0.08 -6.93
CA PHE A 71 6.17 -1.19 -6.45
C PHE A 71 5.16 -2.34 -6.58
N TYR A 72 3.89 -2.10 -6.26
CA TYR A 72 2.83 -3.10 -6.44
C TYR A 72 2.68 -3.46 -7.92
N ARG A 73 2.54 -2.47 -8.80
CA ARG A 73 2.36 -2.71 -10.24
C ARG A 73 3.52 -3.45 -10.87
N GLU A 74 4.75 -3.06 -10.58
CA GLU A 74 5.97 -3.74 -11.02
C GLU A 74 6.04 -5.18 -10.47
N SER A 75 5.69 -5.37 -9.19
CA SER A 75 5.70 -6.68 -8.55
C SER A 75 4.68 -7.63 -9.17
N PHE A 76 3.53 -7.14 -9.61
CA PHE A 76 2.46 -7.94 -10.20
C PHE A 76 2.48 -7.97 -11.74
N GLY A 77 3.29 -7.12 -12.39
CA GLY A 77 3.45 -7.06 -13.84
C GLY A 77 2.26 -6.43 -14.56
N ILE A 78 1.68 -5.36 -13.98
CA ILE A 78 0.46 -4.68 -14.48
C ILE A 78 0.66 -3.19 -14.82
#